data_AF-A0AAD7BR83-F1
#
_entry.id   AF-A0AAD7BR83-F1
#
_cell.length_a   1.000
_cell.length_b   1.000
_cell.length_c   1.000
_cell.angle_alpha   90.00
_cell.angle_beta   90.00
_cell.angle_gamma   90.00
#
_symmetry.space_group_name_H-M   'P 1'
#
loop_
_entity.id
_entity.type
_entity.pdbx_description
1 polymer ?
#
loop_
_entity_poly.entity_id
_entity_poly.type
_entity_poly.pdbx_seq_one_letter_code
_entity_poly.pdbx_strand_id
1 'polypeptide(L)'
;LSIFTAVASAAPGNLRLPRVIVSQHGTITQPTADSTTLPSPLVPGTSFPFAYQDSNWCEGGYTPITVWLLDYAPTTGNLNATGQFTDALYSYGLFLIPNFGLKPLPGSAPPPPATLTIPEVPESAIGSPMYLAVVETANTCP
;
A
#
# COMPACT_ATOMS: atom_id res chain seq x y z
N LEU A 1 -30.70 49.80 -25.20
CA LEU A 1 -29.88 48.69 -25.68
C LEU A 1 -29.03 48.22 -24.49
N SER A 2 -29.52 47.28 -23.68
CA SER A 2 -28.83 46.83 -22.46
C SER A 2 -28.06 45.55 -22.74
N ILE A 3 -26.75 45.59 -22.52
CA ILE A 3 -25.81 44.50 -22.78
C ILE A 3 -25.75 43.64 -21.52
N PHE A 4 -26.13 42.36 -21.62
CA PHE A 4 -25.89 41.37 -20.58
C PHE A 4 -24.47 40.84 -20.71
N THR A 5 -23.62 41.12 -19.72
CA THR A 5 -22.28 40.52 -19.61
C THR A 5 -22.43 39.13 -18.97
N ALA A 6 -22.15 38.08 -19.73
CA ALA A 6 -22.08 36.72 -19.21
C ALA A 6 -20.80 36.55 -18.37
N VAL A 7 -20.94 36.23 -17.09
CA VAL A 7 -19.84 35.83 -16.21
C VAL A 7 -19.60 34.33 -16.44
N ALA A 8 -18.45 33.96 -16.98
CA ALA A 8 -18.03 32.57 -17.07
C ALA A 8 -17.59 32.10 -15.67
N SER A 9 -18.42 31.27 -15.03
CA SER A 9 -18.04 30.55 -13.83
C SER A 9 -17.08 29.42 -14.20
N ALA A 10 -15.79 29.60 -13.92
CA ALA A 10 -14.83 28.49 -13.93
C ALA A 10 -15.24 27.49 -12.84
N ALA A 11 -15.65 26.28 -13.24
CA ALA A 11 -15.83 25.20 -12.30
C ALA A 11 -14.47 24.91 -11.62
N PRO A 12 -14.43 24.65 -10.30
CA PRO A 12 -13.21 24.21 -9.65
C PRO A 12 -12.83 22.85 -10.24
N GLY A 13 -11.89 22.86 -11.19
CA GLY A 13 -11.23 21.65 -11.64
C GLY A 13 -10.52 21.05 -10.44
N ASN A 14 -10.94 19.87 -9.99
CA ASN A 14 -10.18 19.09 -9.04
C ASN A 14 -8.79 18.85 -9.64
N LEU A 15 -7.80 19.59 -9.15
CA LEU A 15 -6.38 19.38 -9.46
C LEU A 15 -6.02 17.98 -8.99
N ARG A 16 -6.19 17.00 -9.87
CA ARG A 16 -5.72 15.64 -9.65
C ARG A 16 -4.28 15.61 -10.12
N LEU A 17 -3.34 15.76 -9.19
CA LEU A 17 -1.94 15.57 -9.51
C LEU A 17 -1.77 14.19 -10.15
N PRO A 18 -1.10 14.08 -11.32
CA PRO A 18 -0.88 12.79 -11.94
C PRO A 18 -0.09 11.90 -10.97
N ARG A 19 -0.65 10.75 -10.62
CA ARG A 19 0.06 9.74 -9.83
C ARG A 19 1.16 9.15 -10.72
N VAL A 20 2.41 9.29 -10.29
CA VAL A 20 3.56 8.67 -10.95
C VAL A 20 3.86 7.35 -10.25
N ILE A 21 3.94 6.27 -11.03
CA ILE A 21 4.45 4.99 -10.53
C ILE A 21 5.95 5.01 -10.78
N VAL A 22 6.73 4.98 -9.69
CA VAL A 22 8.19 4.88 -9.74
C VAL A 22 8.60 3.43 -9.49
N SER A 23 9.70 3.00 -10.12
CA SER A 23 10.31 1.69 -9.86
C SER A 23 11.13 1.66 -8.58
N GLN A 24 11.35 2.82 -7.95
CA GLN A 24 12.02 2.94 -6.66
C GLN A 24 10.98 2.66 -5.56
N HIS A 25 10.97 1.43 -5.10
CA HIS A 25 10.13 0.97 -4.00
C HIS A 25 10.96 0.15 -3.02
N GLY A 26 10.50 0.06 -1.79
CA GLY A 26 11.10 -0.76 -0.76
C GLY A 26 10.99 -2.25 -1.03
N THR A 27 11.46 -3.03 -0.07
CA THR A 27 11.54 -4.50 -0.16
C THR A 27 10.93 -5.13 1.09
N ILE A 28 10.12 -6.16 0.89
CA ILE A 28 9.69 -7.05 1.96
C ILE A 28 10.90 -7.87 2.40
N THR A 29 11.37 -7.68 3.64
CA THR A 29 12.53 -8.39 4.20
C THR A 29 12.12 -9.58 5.07
N GLN A 30 10.86 -9.58 5.53
CA GLN A 30 10.19 -10.77 6.06
C GLN A 30 8.75 -10.86 5.52
N PRO A 31 8.34 -12.05 5.06
CA PRO A 31 9.11 -13.29 5.09
C PRO A 31 10.14 -13.35 3.91
N THR A 32 11.22 -14.15 4.00
CA THR A 32 12.35 -14.11 3.02
C THR A 32 11.96 -14.57 1.61
N ALA A 33 12.77 -14.28 0.58
CA ALA A 33 12.41 -14.59 -0.82
C ALA A 33 12.22 -16.11 -1.13
N ASP A 34 12.83 -16.97 -0.33
CA ASP A 34 12.62 -18.42 -0.28
C ASP A 34 11.20 -18.78 0.25
N SER A 35 10.48 -17.80 0.80
CA SER A 35 9.06 -17.81 1.15
C SER A 35 8.23 -16.86 0.27
N THR A 36 8.56 -16.76 -1.02
CA THR A 36 7.73 -16.05 -2.03
C THR A 36 6.29 -16.55 -2.09
N THR A 37 6.00 -17.67 -1.43
CA THR A 37 4.68 -18.05 -0.91
C THR A 37 4.68 -17.94 0.61
N LEU A 38 3.67 -17.25 1.18
CA LEU A 38 3.35 -17.40 2.59
C LEU A 38 3.26 -18.91 2.94
N PRO A 39 3.56 -19.34 4.18
CA PRO A 39 3.67 -20.75 4.53
C PRO A 39 2.47 -21.56 4.02
N SER A 40 2.73 -22.53 3.14
CA SER A 40 1.71 -23.46 2.66
C SER A 40 1.69 -24.72 3.55
N PRO A 41 0.53 -25.16 4.07
CA PRO A 41 -0.80 -24.58 3.87
C PRO A 41 -1.01 -23.32 4.73
N LEU A 42 -1.72 -22.34 4.15
CA LEU A 42 -2.11 -21.12 4.84
C LEU A 42 -3.28 -21.43 5.76
N VAL A 43 -2.99 -21.52 7.06
CA VAL A 43 -3.99 -21.78 8.08
C VAL A 43 -4.45 -20.44 8.64
N PRO A 44 -5.72 -20.04 8.44
CA PRO A 44 -6.28 -18.83 9.03
C PRO A 44 -6.01 -18.75 10.54
N GLY A 45 -5.71 -17.55 11.03
CA GLY A 45 -5.33 -17.31 12.42
C GLY A 45 -3.85 -17.56 12.74
N THR A 46 -3.07 -18.12 11.81
CA THR A 46 -1.62 -18.29 12.01
C THR A 46 -0.89 -16.98 11.78
N SER A 47 -0.02 -16.61 12.72
CA SER A 47 0.85 -15.44 12.58
C SER A 47 2.15 -15.76 11.85
N PHE A 48 2.64 -14.82 11.06
CA PHE A 48 3.91 -14.89 10.34
C PHE A 48 4.71 -13.59 10.52
N PRO A 49 6.06 -13.64 10.45
CA PRO A 49 6.87 -12.45 10.58
C PRO A 49 6.64 -11.51 9.40
N PHE A 50 6.53 -10.22 9.68
CA PHE A 50 6.43 -9.16 8.69
C PHE A 50 7.47 -8.09 8.96
N ALA A 51 8.25 -7.77 7.93
CA ALA A 51 9.19 -6.68 7.95
C ALA A 51 9.29 -6.10 6.54
N TYR A 52 9.28 -4.78 6.48
CA TYR A 52 9.38 -4.03 5.25
C TYR A 52 10.46 -2.97 5.42
N GLN A 53 11.44 -2.97 4.52
CA GLN A 53 12.44 -1.94 4.41
C GLN A 53 11.98 -0.99 3.32
N ASP A 54 11.58 0.22 3.69
CA ASP A 54 11.16 1.21 2.71
C ASP A 54 12.35 1.71 1.89
N SER A 55 12.07 2.17 0.68
CA SER A 55 13.09 2.77 -0.20
C SER A 55 13.56 4.14 0.29
N ASN A 56 12.67 4.87 0.97
CA ASN A 56 12.82 6.27 1.33
C ASN A 56 13.36 7.16 0.18
N TRP A 57 13.07 6.83 -1.09
CA TRP A 57 13.62 7.55 -2.26
C TRP A 57 13.22 9.03 -2.31
N CYS A 58 12.07 9.34 -1.69
CA CYS A 58 11.48 10.67 -1.59
C CYS A 58 12.00 11.46 -0.39
N GLU A 59 12.87 10.86 0.44
CA GLU A 59 13.46 11.44 1.65
C GLU A 59 12.42 12.05 2.61
N GLY A 60 11.24 11.44 2.67
CA GLY A 60 10.16 11.86 3.54
C GLY A 60 10.44 11.45 4.98
N GLY A 61 10.15 12.31 5.96
CA GLY A 61 10.27 11.94 7.38
C GLY A 61 9.39 10.74 7.78
N TYR A 62 8.32 10.50 7.02
CA TYR A 62 7.44 9.36 7.21
C TYR A 62 7.00 8.76 5.87
N THR A 63 7.13 7.45 5.71
CA THR A 63 6.69 6.71 4.52
C THR A 63 5.38 5.97 4.82
N PRO A 64 4.24 6.39 4.24
CA PRO A 64 3.00 5.63 4.35
C PRO A 64 3.04 4.41 3.43
N ILE A 65 2.66 3.26 3.99
CA ILE A 65 2.54 1.99 3.26
C ILE A 65 1.17 1.37 3.48
N THR A 66 0.65 0.68 2.46
CA THR A 66 -0.49 -0.22 2.64
C THR A 66 -0.08 -1.66 2.35
N VAL A 67 -0.59 -2.60 3.13
CA VAL A 67 -0.21 -4.02 3.05
C VAL A 67 -1.43 -4.87 2.72
N TRP A 68 -1.26 -5.78 1.76
CA TRP A 68 -2.34 -6.53 1.13
C TRP A 68 -2.00 -8.00 0.99
N LEU A 69 -3.02 -8.85 1.04
CA LEU A 69 -2.94 -10.26 0.71
C LEU A 69 -3.70 -10.52 -0.59
N LEU A 70 -3.05 -11.19 -1.55
CA LEU A 70 -3.58 -11.46 -2.89
C LEU A 70 -3.47 -12.95 -3.22
N ASP A 71 -4.33 -13.44 -4.12
CA ASP A 71 -4.27 -14.79 -4.71
C ASP A 71 -3.57 -14.80 -6.09
N TYR A 72 -3.00 -13.66 -6.51
CA TYR A 72 -2.25 -13.52 -7.75
C TYR A 72 -0.96 -12.72 -7.53
N ALA A 73 0.03 -12.92 -8.41
CA ALA A 73 1.28 -12.18 -8.37
C ALA A 73 1.03 -10.70 -8.71
N PRO A 74 1.27 -9.76 -7.78
CA PRO A 74 0.92 -8.36 -7.99
C PRO A 74 1.77 -7.72 -9.08
N THR A 75 1.12 -6.91 -9.90
CA THR A 75 1.77 -5.95 -10.79
C THR A 75 1.19 -4.56 -10.56
N THR A 76 1.88 -3.53 -11.04
CA THR A 76 1.38 -2.15 -10.96
C THR A 76 0.07 -1.96 -11.74
N GLY A 77 -0.20 -2.80 -12.74
CA GLY A 77 -1.45 -2.81 -13.49
C GLY A 77 -2.68 -3.26 -12.68
N ASN A 78 -2.47 -3.92 -11.53
CA ASN A 78 -3.55 -4.32 -10.63
C ASN A 78 -4.00 -3.19 -9.69
N LEU A 79 -3.25 -2.09 -9.62
CA LEU A 79 -3.60 -0.97 -8.75
C LEU A 79 -4.59 -0.05 -9.45
N ASN A 80 -5.63 0.35 -8.71
CA ASN A 80 -6.53 1.39 -9.16
C ASN A 80 -5.84 2.76 -9.13
N ALA A 81 -6.61 3.78 -9.51
CA ALA A 81 -6.11 5.14 -9.63
C ALA A 81 -5.75 5.79 -8.27
N THR A 82 -6.09 5.17 -7.13
CA THR A 82 -5.72 5.59 -5.77
C THR A 82 -4.61 4.73 -5.14
N GLY A 83 -4.08 3.75 -5.87
CA GLY A 83 -3.01 2.88 -5.35
C GLY A 83 -3.48 1.77 -4.46
N GLN A 84 -4.71 1.31 -4.67
CA GLN A 84 -5.30 0.21 -3.93
C GLN A 84 -5.60 -0.96 -4.87
N PHE A 85 -5.52 -2.17 -4.35
CA PHE A 85 -6.03 -3.36 -5.01
C PHE A 85 -7.54 -3.46 -4.80
N THR A 86 -8.31 -3.72 -5.86
CA THR A 86 -9.79 -3.82 -5.79
C THR A 86 -10.28 -5.25 -5.58
N ASP A 87 -9.42 -6.22 -5.81
CA ASP A 87 -9.66 -7.66 -5.82
C ASP A 87 -8.73 -8.39 -4.84
N ALA A 88 -8.26 -7.70 -3.81
CA ALA A 88 -7.44 -8.32 -2.76
C ALA A 88 -8.25 -9.28 -1.90
N LEU A 89 -7.62 -10.37 -1.45
CA LEU A 89 -8.19 -11.26 -0.44
C LEU A 89 -8.37 -10.54 0.90
N TYR A 90 -7.40 -9.69 1.25
CA TYR A 90 -7.42 -8.96 2.52
C TYR A 90 -6.57 -7.69 2.47
N SER A 91 -6.99 -6.68 3.25
CA SER A 91 -6.22 -5.46 3.51
C SER A 91 -5.83 -5.41 4.98
N TYR A 92 -4.53 -5.41 5.27
CA TYR A 92 -4.02 -5.19 6.63
C TYR A 92 -4.06 -3.72 7.04
N GLY A 93 -4.37 -2.83 6.10
CA GLY A 93 -4.54 -1.41 6.34
C GLY A 93 -3.30 -0.57 6.04
N LEU A 94 -3.34 0.66 6.56
CA LEU A 94 -2.31 1.69 6.41
C LEU A 94 -1.36 1.63 7.61
N PHE A 95 -0.06 1.64 7.32
CA PHE A 95 1.01 1.83 8.29
C PHE A 95 1.86 3.04 7.92
N LEU A 96 2.57 3.57 8.90
CA LEU A 96 3.46 4.71 8.73
C LEU A 96 4.86 4.39 9.26
N ILE A 97 5.84 4.32 8.37
CA ILE A 97 7.23 4.08 8.72
C ILE A 97 7.88 5.42 9.08
N PRO A 98 8.41 5.59 10.30
CA PRO A 98 9.19 6.76 10.65
C PRO A 98 10.64 6.60 10.15
N ASN A 99 11.10 7.56 9.34
CA ASN A 99 12.45 7.56 8.80
C ASN A 99 13.42 8.36 9.67
N PHE A 100 14.72 8.25 9.41
CA PHE A 100 15.78 9.04 10.08
C PHE A 100 15.79 8.95 11.61
N GLY A 101 15.34 7.82 12.18
CA GLY A 101 15.24 7.63 13.62
C GLY A 101 14.14 8.47 14.29
N LEU A 102 13.19 9.00 13.53
CA LEU A 102 12.02 9.67 14.06
C LEU A 102 11.17 8.70 14.89
N LYS A 103 10.42 9.26 15.83
CA LYS A 103 9.46 8.50 16.64
C LYS A 103 8.16 8.32 15.86
N PRO A 104 7.34 7.29 16.18
CA PRO A 104 5.99 7.18 15.64
C PRO A 104 5.21 8.49 15.83
N LEU A 105 4.49 8.91 14.79
CA LEU A 105 3.73 10.16 14.79
C LEU A 105 2.42 9.97 15.57
N PRO A 106 2.20 10.68 16.71
CA PRO A 106 0.98 10.52 17.49
C PRO A 106 -0.28 10.88 16.68
N GLY A 107 -1.34 10.09 16.82
CA GLY A 107 -2.60 10.30 16.10
C GLY A 107 -2.57 9.95 14.60
N SER A 108 -1.48 9.35 14.12
CA SER A 108 -1.34 8.85 12.75
C SER A 108 -1.42 7.33 12.69
N ALA A 109 -1.34 6.76 11.48
CA ALA A 109 -1.24 5.32 11.32
C ALA A 109 -0.05 4.74 12.11
N PRO A 110 -0.20 3.54 12.71
CA PRO A 110 0.86 2.94 13.51
C PRO A 110 2.04 2.51 12.62
N PRO A 111 3.23 2.29 13.21
CA PRO A 111 4.31 1.62 12.49
C PRO A 111 3.87 0.19 12.10
N PRO A 112 4.46 -0.38 11.03
CA PRO A 112 4.20 -1.76 10.64
C PRO A 112 4.45 -2.72 11.81
N PRO A 113 3.56 -3.70 12.06
CA PRO A 113 3.78 -4.69 13.10
C PRO A 113 4.89 -5.66 12.68
N ALA A 114 5.58 -6.26 13.64
CA ALA A 114 6.59 -7.29 13.38
C ALA A 114 5.97 -8.64 12.93
N THR A 115 4.66 -8.79 13.07
CA THR A 115 3.91 -9.98 12.69
C THR A 115 2.58 -9.60 12.08
N LEU A 116 2.15 -10.35 11.07
CA LEU A 116 0.80 -10.32 10.53
C LEU A 116 0.13 -11.66 10.77
N THR A 117 -1.19 -11.69 10.71
CA THR A 117 -1.98 -12.92 10.90
C THR A 117 -2.71 -13.25 9.62
N ILE A 118 -2.64 -14.51 9.20
CA ILE A 118 -3.36 -14.99 8.03
C ILE A 118 -4.88 -14.81 8.29
N PRO A 119 -5.58 -14.02 7.47
CA PRO A 119 -7.01 -13.80 7.62
C PRO A 119 -7.80 -15.04 7.21
N GLU A 120 -9.10 -15.06 7.52
CA GLU A 120 -10.01 -15.98 6.84
C GLU A 120 -10.06 -15.63 5.35
N VAL A 121 -9.83 -16.63 4.51
CA VAL A 121 -9.82 -16.52 3.04
C VAL A 121 -10.88 -17.43 2.45
N PRO A 122 -11.41 -17.13 1.24
CA PRO A 122 -12.35 -18.02 0.57
C PRO A 122 -11.70 -19.39 0.33
N GLU A 123 -12.51 -20.46 0.38
CA GLU A 123 -12.02 -21.84 0.19
C GLU A 123 -11.28 -22.03 -1.14
N SER A 124 -11.65 -21.27 -2.18
CA SER A 124 -10.98 -21.28 -3.48
C SER A 124 -9.52 -20.81 -3.44
N ALA A 125 -9.12 -20.06 -2.42
CA ALA A 125 -7.75 -19.59 -2.23
C ALA A 125 -6.90 -20.58 -1.39
N ILE A 126 -7.52 -21.57 -0.76
CA ILE A 126 -6.83 -22.57 0.06
C ILE A 126 -6.02 -23.49 -0.86
N GLY A 127 -4.71 -23.63 -0.58
CA GLY A 127 -3.79 -24.44 -1.38
C GLY A 127 -3.23 -23.75 -2.63
N SER A 128 -3.70 -22.54 -2.94
CA SER A 128 -3.14 -21.68 -3.98
C SER A 128 -1.99 -20.82 -3.42
N PRO A 129 -1.00 -20.43 -4.25
CA PRO A 129 0.01 -19.48 -3.81
C PRO A 129 -0.65 -18.13 -3.48
N MET A 130 -0.35 -17.60 -2.29
CA MET A 130 -0.74 -16.25 -1.92
C MET A 130 0.46 -15.32 -1.91
N TYR A 131 0.19 -14.06 -2.19
CA TYR A 131 1.19 -13.01 -2.35
C TYR A 131 0.93 -11.92 -1.34
N LEU A 132 1.99 -11.50 -0.66
CA LEU A 132 1.99 -10.30 0.17
C LEU A 132 2.42 -9.13 -0.71
N ALA A 133 1.61 -8.08 -0.77
CA ALA A 133 1.92 -6.88 -1.52
C ALA A 133 2.01 -5.67 -0.59
N VAL A 134 3.00 -4.81 -0.82
CA VAL A 134 3.16 -3.54 -0.12
C VAL A 134 3.16 -2.42 -1.14
N VAL A 135 2.34 -1.40 -0.91
CA VAL A 135 2.32 -0.18 -1.73
C VAL A 135 2.85 0.98 -0.89
N GLU A 136 4.03 1.46 -1.24
CA GLU A 136 4.57 2.75 -0.76
C GLU A 136 3.85 3.90 -1.45
N THR A 137 3.49 4.92 -0.68
CA THR A 137 2.92 6.16 -1.20
C THR A 137 3.83 7.33 -0.86
N ALA A 138 4.18 8.13 -1.85
CA ALA A 138 4.99 9.32 -1.66
C ALA A 138 4.15 10.55 -2.00
N ASN A 139 3.92 11.43 -1.02
CA ASN A 139 2.97 12.54 -1.16
C ASN A 139 3.64 13.89 -1.48
N THR A 140 4.92 14.05 -1.18
CA THR A 140 5.64 15.34 -1.25
C THR A 140 7.08 15.12 -1.66
N CYS A 141 7.29 14.62 -2.87
CA CYS A 141 8.64 14.44 -3.40
C CYS A 141 9.14 15.73 -4.07
N PRO A 142 10.42 16.07 -3.90
CA PRO A 142 11.03 17.23 -4.55
C PRO A 142 11.03 17.12 -6.09
#